data_AF-A0AAD5XU96-F1
#
_entry.id   AF-A0AAD5XU96-F1
#
_cell.length_a   1.000
_cell.length_b   1.000
_cell.length_c   1.000
_cell.angle_alpha   90.00
_cell.angle_beta   90.00
_cell.angle_gamma   90.00
#
_symmetry.space_group_name_H-M   'P 1'
#
loop_
_entity.id
_entity.type
_entity.pdbx_description
1 polymer ?
#
loop_
_entity_poly.entity_id
_entity_poly.type
_entity_poly.pdbx_seq_one_letter_code
_entity_poly.pdbx_strand_id
1 'polypeptide(L)'
;MNWKKTIDAHSHLPESDLNVLKNSLTDLKINKFVIMGTSPKDWPIVEELAKTFPNKIIPSFGVHPWSSEQLPENWFTELESYVDRHPNCLIGEIGLDKVAKNRETNVKYDFKIQEEIFEKQLVQCQGKMLEILQKKIKQVEIDKEEKKKFGKINFMMHSFNGSNDILSSLLRLKKNDLFNFYFSVSKIVNGRREEEKWREAIKLIPDERILGETDLGGVIGVLEKALTDSYEMIAKSKGWTLEKTCDILHQNCERFLNKSIECEKCGLKFRRLPDMYRHKRSVHDGGKPHNCENCGKAFARADGLKNHLLTKGNSKKCSAIKTFNSSYIPNSPY
;
A
#
# COMPACT_ATOMS: atom_id res chain seq x y z
N MET A 1 -17.31 3.81 13.83
CA MET A 1 -16.60 2.94 12.87
C MET A 1 -17.56 2.54 11.77
N ASN A 2 -17.19 2.67 10.49
CA ASN A 2 -18.01 2.18 9.36
C ASN A 2 -17.47 0.84 8.87
N TRP A 3 -17.95 -0.26 9.46
CA TRP A 3 -17.43 -1.61 9.23
C TRP A 3 -17.40 -2.04 7.76
N LYS A 4 -18.38 -1.62 6.95
CA LYS A 4 -18.43 -1.95 5.51
C LYS A 4 -17.26 -1.40 4.70
N LYS A 5 -16.56 -0.39 5.22
CA LYS A 5 -15.39 0.23 4.59
C LYS A 5 -14.08 -0.18 5.24
N THR A 6 -14.11 -1.03 6.26
CA THR A 6 -12.88 -1.43 6.96
C THR A 6 -12.09 -2.47 6.18
N ILE A 7 -10.80 -2.23 6.06
CA ILE A 7 -9.85 -3.20 5.54
C ILE A 7 -8.70 -3.24 6.54
N ASP A 8 -8.45 -4.41 7.11
CA ASP A 8 -7.23 -4.68 7.87
C ASP A 8 -6.13 -5.01 6.85
N ALA A 9 -5.22 -4.07 6.63
CA ALA A 9 -4.21 -4.19 5.59
C ALA A 9 -3.12 -5.22 5.92
N HIS A 10 -2.97 -5.64 7.18
CA HIS A 10 -1.94 -6.61 7.59
C HIS A 10 -2.36 -7.32 8.86
N SER A 11 -2.58 -8.62 8.77
CA SER A 11 -2.94 -9.47 9.89
C SER A 11 -2.25 -10.83 9.82
N HIS A 12 -1.86 -11.35 10.98
CA HIS A 12 -1.26 -12.67 11.09
C HIS A 12 -2.28 -13.69 11.57
N LEU A 13 -2.04 -14.96 11.24
CA LEU A 13 -2.84 -16.05 11.77
C LEU A 13 -2.56 -16.24 13.26
N PRO A 14 -3.59 -16.21 14.12
CA PRO A 14 -3.38 -16.30 15.56
C PRO A 14 -3.42 -17.71 16.14
N GLU A 15 -3.93 -18.68 15.38
CA GLU A 15 -4.17 -20.04 15.81
C GLU A 15 -3.78 -21.03 14.71
N SER A 16 -3.41 -22.26 15.09
CA SER A 16 -3.08 -23.33 14.14
C SER A 16 -4.29 -24.17 13.73
N ASP A 17 -5.42 -24.08 14.45
CA ASP A 17 -6.63 -24.84 14.12
C ASP A 17 -7.52 -24.07 13.13
N LEU A 18 -7.65 -24.62 11.93
CA LEU A 18 -8.42 -24.02 10.84
C LEU A 18 -9.92 -23.88 11.15
N ASN A 19 -10.53 -24.82 11.89
CA ASN A 19 -11.95 -24.75 12.19
C ASN A 19 -12.26 -23.63 13.18
N VAL A 20 -11.40 -23.45 14.18
CA VAL A 20 -11.53 -22.33 15.13
C VAL A 20 -11.35 -20.99 14.42
N LEU A 21 -10.38 -20.89 13.51
CA LEU A 21 -10.19 -19.70 12.67
C LEU A 21 -11.45 -19.40 11.83
N LYS A 22 -12.00 -20.40 11.13
CA LYS A 22 -13.21 -20.24 10.29
C LYS A 22 -14.40 -19.76 11.10
N ASN A 23 -14.64 -20.35 12.27
CA ASN A 23 -15.73 -19.92 13.15
C ASN A 23 -15.53 -18.47 13.61
N SER A 24 -14.33 -18.15 14.09
CA SER A 24 -14.02 -16.82 14.61
C SER A 24 -14.11 -15.73 13.54
N LEU A 25 -13.69 -16.01 12.30
CA LEU A 25 -13.74 -15.06 11.19
C LEU A 25 -15.17 -14.79 10.68
N THR A 26 -16.10 -15.73 10.88
CA THR A 26 -17.49 -15.59 10.42
C THR A 26 -18.17 -14.40 11.09
N ASP A 27 -17.96 -14.24 12.40
CA ASP A 27 -18.66 -13.25 13.22
C ASP A 27 -18.05 -11.85 13.20
N LEU A 28 -16.84 -11.68 12.64
CA LEU A 28 -16.18 -10.38 12.56
C LEU A 28 -16.91 -9.43 11.61
N LYS A 29 -17.08 -8.18 12.03
CA LYS A 29 -17.68 -7.09 11.24
C LYS A 29 -16.72 -6.48 10.24
N ILE A 30 -15.41 -6.67 10.42
CA ILE A 30 -14.39 -6.16 9.50
C ILE A 30 -14.68 -6.67 8.08
N ASN A 31 -14.67 -5.75 7.11
CA ASN A 31 -15.14 -6.05 5.76
C ASN A 31 -14.11 -6.85 4.94
N LYS A 32 -12.82 -6.51 5.00
CA LYS A 32 -11.75 -7.32 4.40
C LYS A 32 -10.51 -7.39 5.29
N PHE A 33 -9.74 -8.44 5.12
CA PHE A 33 -8.45 -8.67 5.75
C PHE A 33 -7.44 -9.07 4.69
N VAL A 34 -6.21 -8.59 4.86
CA VAL A 34 -5.06 -9.25 4.27
C VAL A 34 -4.45 -10.18 5.32
N ILE A 35 -4.34 -11.47 4.98
CA ILE A 35 -3.80 -12.49 5.89
C ILE A 35 -2.43 -12.93 5.41
N MET A 36 -1.44 -12.82 6.30
CA MET A 36 -0.04 -13.13 6.02
C MET A 36 0.27 -14.63 6.13
N GLY A 37 0.75 -15.21 5.03
CA GLY A 37 1.45 -16.49 5.02
C GLY A 37 2.95 -16.26 5.03
N THR A 38 3.57 -16.31 6.21
CA THR A 38 4.98 -15.90 6.42
C THR A 38 6.02 -16.97 6.09
N SER A 39 5.59 -18.19 5.79
CA SER A 39 6.45 -19.33 5.49
C SER A 39 5.66 -20.44 4.79
N PRO A 40 6.33 -21.42 4.12
CA PRO A 40 5.65 -22.49 3.40
C PRO A 40 4.61 -23.27 4.20
N LYS A 41 4.82 -23.43 5.52
CA LYS A 41 3.86 -24.09 6.43
C LYS A 41 2.54 -23.30 6.61
N ASP A 42 2.56 -21.99 6.40
CA ASP A 42 1.40 -21.13 6.62
C ASP A 42 0.50 -21.07 5.37
N TRP A 43 1.09 -21.22 4.18
CA TRP A 43 0.41 -21.01 2.90
C TRP A 43 -0.83 -21.89 2.67
N PRO A 44 -0.85 -23.20 3.02
CA PRO A 44 -2.06 -24.01 2.88
C PRO A 44 -3.23 -23.49 3.71
N ILE A 45 -2.95 -23.00 4.93
CA ILE A 45 -3.98 -22.46 5.83
C ILE A 45 -4.53 -21.15 5.26
N VAL A 46 -3.64 -20.25 4.83
CA VAL A 46 -4.02 -18.96 4.22
C VAL A 46 -4.83 -19.16 2.95
N GLU A 47 -4.43 -20.10 2.10
CA GLU A 47 -5.18 -20.46 0.88
C GLU A 47 -6.59 -20.97 1.21
N GLU A 48 -6.70 -21.88 2.17
CA GLU A 48 -7.99 -22.48 2.54
C GLU A 48 -8.95 -21.46 3.16
N LEU A 49 -8.43 -20.51 3.95
CA LEU A 49 -9.20 -19.37 4.44
C LEU A 49 -9.67 -18.46 3.30
N ALA A 50 -8.78 -18.13 2.36
CA ALA A 50 -9.15 -17.32 1.18
C ALA A 50 -10.23 -17.99 0.32
N LYS A 51 -10.17 -19.32 0.15
CA LYS A 51 -11.22 -20.10 -0.54
C LYS A 51 -12.53 -20.10 0.22
N THR A 52 -12.48 -20.18 1.55
CA THR A 52 -13.68 -20.17 2.41
C THR A 52 -14.34 -18.79 2.44
N PHE A 53 -13.55 -17.72 2.42
CA PHE A 53 -14.04 -16.33 2.53
C PHE A 53 -13.53 -15.42 1.39
N PRO A 54 -13.87 -15.71 0.12
CA PRO A 54 -13.25 -15.07 -1.05
C PRO A 54 -13.51 -13.56 -1.17
N ASN A 55 -14.56 -13.05 -0.51
CA ASN A 55 -14.89 -11.62 -0.49
C ASN A 55 -14.33 -10.87 0.72
N LYS A 56 -13.78 -11.59 1.70
CA LYS A 56 -13.34 -11.06 3.00
C LYS A 56 -11.84 -11.23 3.22
N ILE A 57 -11.21 -12.21 2.58
CA ILE A 57 -9.79 -12.52 2.78
C ILE A 57 -9.02 -12.34 1.49
N ILE A 58 -7.94 -11.56 1.60
CA ILE A 58 -6.93 -11.39 0.57
C ILE A 58 -5.70 -12.14 1.06
N PRO A 59 -5.29 -13.23 0.41
CA PRO A 59 -4.13 -13.98 0.83
C PRO A 59 -2.84 -13.22 0.49
N SER A 60 -1.84 -13.30 1.36
CA SER A 60 -0.47 -12.85 1.11
C SER A 60 0.45 -14.04 1.30
N PHE A 61 1.33 -14.29 0.32
CA PHE A 61 2.26 -15.42 0.35
C PHE A 61 3.69 -14.92 0.25
N GLY A 62 4.53 -15.33 1.19
CA GLY A 62 5.93 -14.99 1.19
C GLY A 62 6.71 -15.76 2.25
N VAL A 63 8.02 -15.54 2.24
CA VAL A 63 8.95 -15.99 3.25
C VAL A 63 9.45 -14.77 3.98
N HIS A 64 9.08 -14.69 5.25
CA HIS A 64 9.52 -13.67 6.16
C HIS A 64 11.01 -13.88 6.55
N PRO A 65 11.80 -12.82 6.81
CA PRO A 65 13.21 -12.94 7.20
C PRO A 65 13.55 -13.79 8.44
N TRP A 66 12.60 -14.09 9.34
CA TRP A 66 12.80 -15.06 10.44
C TRP A 66 12.53 -16.53 10.03
N SER A 67 12.00 -16.73 8.84
CA SER A 67 11.68 -18.04 8.24
C SER A 67 12.57 -18.32 7.02
N SER A 68 13.61 -17.52 6.79
CA SER A 68 14.51 -17.64 5.64
C SER A 68 15.48 -18.82 5.73
N GLU A 69 15.69 -19.36 6.93
CA GLU A 69 16.56 -20.52 7.16
C GLU A 69 15.75 -21.82 7.12
N GLN A 70 16.39 -22.91 6.66
CA GLN A 70 15.82 -24.27 6.63
C GLN A 70 14.55 -24.41 5.76
N LEU A 71 14.47 -23.64 4.66
CA LEU A 71 13.39 -23.78 3.69
C LEU A 71 13.49 -25.11 2.92
N PRO A 72 12.36 -25.75 2.57
CA PRO A 72 12.34 -26.88 1.64
C PRO A 72 12.98 -26.50 0.30
N GLU A 73 13.71 -27.40 -0.37
CA GLU A 73 14.40 -27.07 -1.64
C GLU A 73 13.47 -26.49 -2.72
N ASN A 74 12.21 -26.93 -2.74
CA ASN A 74 11.19 -26.53 -3.71
C ASN A 74 10.35 -25.31 -3.28
N TRP A 75 10.68 -24.63 -2.17
CA TRP A 75 9.86 -23.55 -1.59
C TRP A 75 9.53 -22.44 -2.60
N PHE A 76 10.47 -22.12 -3.51
CA PHE A 76 10.29 -21.03 -4.46
C PHE A 76 9.29 -21.39 -5.57
N THR A 77 9.38 -22.62 -6.09
CA THR A 77 8.43 -23.14 -7.08
C THR A 77 7.04 -23.35 -6.47
N GLU A 78 6.97 -23.69 -5.18
CA GLU A 78 5.69 -23.67 -4.46
C GLU A 78 5.11 -22.25 -4.36
N LEU A 79 5.93 -21.25 -3.98
CA LEU A 79 5.50 -19.85 -3.93
C LEU A 79 4.94 -19.41 -5.29
N GLU A 80 5.64 -19.69 -6.39
CA GLU A 80 5.18 -19.44 -7.76
C GLU A 80 3.80 -20.04 -8.01
N SER A 81 3.60 -21.30 -7.63
CA SER A 81 2.31 -21.99 -7.79
C SER A 81 1.17 -21.33 -7.02
N TYR A 82 1.39 -20.88 -5.77
CA TYR A 82 0.36 -20.13 -5.02
C TYR A 82 0.07 -18.78 -5.69
N VAL A 83 1.13 -18.07 -6.05
CA VAL A 83 1.08 -16.73 -6.61
C VAL A 83 0.41 -16.72 -7.99
N ASP A 84 0.49 -17.81 -8.77
CA ASP A 84 -0.20 -17.96 -10.05
C ASP A 84 -1.66 -18.39 -9.92
N ARG A 85 -1.97 -19.27 -8.97
CA ARG A 85 -3.36 -19.71 -8.69
C ARG A 85 -4.20 -18.60 -8.07
N HIS A 86 -3.58 -17.62 -7.42
CA HIS A 86 -4.23 -16.52 -6.71
C HIS A 86 -3.84 -15.15 -7.29
N PRO A 87 -4.41 -14.72 -8.44
CA PRO A 87 -3.97 -13.50 -9.15
C PRO A 87 -4.19 -12.18 -8.38
N ASN A 88 -4.99 -12.22 -7.32
CA ASN A 88 -5.29 -11.10 -6.41
C ASN A 88 -4.54 -11.21 -5.06
N CYS A 89 -3.66 -12.20 -4.89
CA CYS A 89 -2.84 -12.30 -3.69
C CYS A 89 -1.81 -11.17 -3.64
N LEU A 90 -1.34 -10.91 -2.43
CA LEU A 90 -0.12 -10.13 -2.21
C LEU A 90 1.08 -11.07 -2.12
N ILE A 91 2.27 -10.50 -2.30
CA ILE A 91 3.52 -11.17 -1.98
C ILE A 91 4.06 -10.52 -0.71
N GLY A 92 4.06 -11.29 0.37
CA GLY A 92 4.27 -10.76 1.71
C GLY A 92 3.99 -11.81 2.80
N GLU A 93 4.43 -11.62 4.04
CA GLU A 93 5.35 -10.56 4.47
C GLU A 93 6.79 -10.96 4.11
N ILE A 94 7.45 -10.16 3.27
CA ILE A 94 8.84 -10.39 2.86
C ILE A 94 9.70 -9.22 3.30
N GLY A 95 11.02 -9.36 3.31
CA GLY A 95 11.89 -8.23 3.59
C GLY A 95 13.12 -8.62 4.37
N LEU A 96 13.60 -7.68 5.17
CA LEU A 96 14.88 -7.77 5.85
C LEU A 96 14.78 -7.28 7.31
N ASP A 97 15.29 -8.07 8.24
CA ASP A 97 15.24 -7.80 9.68
C ASP A 97 16.59 -8.14 10.35
N LYS A 98 17.45 -7.12 10.51
CA LYS A 98 18.78 -7.24 11.16
C LYS A 98 18.72 -7.56 12.65
N VAL A 99 17.54 -7.47 13.27
CA VAL A 99 17.35 -7.75 14.70
C VAL A 99 16.55 -9.01 14.96
N ALA A 100 16.06 -9.69 13.92
CA ALA A 100 15.36 -10.95 14.05
C ALA A 100 16.26 -12.00 14.72
N LYS A 101 15.66 -12.72 15.66
CA LYS A 101 16.31 -13.79 16.40
C LYS A 101 15.35 -14.96 16.53
N ASN A 102 15.89 -16.16 16.51
CA ASN A 102 15.15 -17.35 16.88
C ASN A 102 14.70 -17.20 18.35
N ARG A 103 13.41 -17.42 18.60
CA ARG A 103 12.82 -17.18 19.93
C ARG A 103 13.28 -18.18 20.98
N GLU A 104 13.65 -19.39 20.57
CA GLU A 104 14.09 -20.47 21.46
C GLU A 104 15.58 -20.34 21.77
N THR A 105 16.40 -20.11 20.74
CA THR A 105 17.87 -20.08 20.89
C THR A 105 18.43 -18.68 21.14
N ASN A 106 17.65 -17.62 20.90
CA ASN A 106 18.06 -16.21 20.94
C ASN A 106 19.23 -15.87 19.98
N VAL A 107 19.54 -16.78 19.05
CA VAL A 107 20.53 -16.61 17.98
C VAL A 107 19.93 -15.75 16.88
N LYS A 108 20.72 -14.82 16.32
CA LYS A 108 20.31 -14.01 15.18
C LYS A 108 20.28 -14.85 13.92
N TYR A 109 19.26 -14.64 13.10
CA TYR A 109 19.23 -15.20 11.75
C TYR A 109 20.34 -14.61 10.89
N ASP A 110 20.86 -15.40 9.96
CA ASP A 110 21.88 -14.96 9.02
C ASP A 110 21.29 -13.91 8.07
N PHE A 111 21.84 -12.70 8.14
CA PHE A 111 21.38 -11.58 7.34
C PHE A 111 21.63 -11.79 5.84
N LYS A 112 22.69 -12.50 5.46
CA LYS A 112 23.00 -12.78 4.05
C LYS A 112 21.97 -13.74 3.44
N ILE A 113 21.50 -14.71 4.24
CA ILE A 113 20.42 -15.61 3.83
C ILE A 113 19.12 -14.80 3.65
N GLN A 114 18.82 -13.84 4.55
CA GLN A 114 17.66 -12.96 4.36
C GLN A 114 17.74 -12.14 3.07
N GLU A 115 18.91 -11.58 2.73
CA GLU A 115 19.13 -10.85 1.48
C GLU A 115 18.85 -11.71 0.25
N GLU A 116 19.43 -12.91 0.18
CA GLU A 116 19.23 -13.83 -0.94
C GLU A 116 17.75 -14.23 -1.11
N ILE A 117 17.08 -14.58 -0.01
CA ILE A 117 15.66 -14.97 -0.03
C ILE A 117 14.76 -13.78 -0.40
N PHE A 118 15.06 -12.58 0.10
CA PHE A 118 14.31 -11.38 -0.25
C PHE A 118 14.45 -11.06 -1.74
N GLU A 119 15.66 -11.06 -2.30
CA GLU A 119 15.92 -10.80 -3.71
C GLU A 119 15.22 -11.82 -4.63
N LYS A 120 15.26 -13.11 -4.28
CA LYS A 120 14.52 -14.16 -5.02
C LYS A 120 13.04 -13.87 -5.09
N GLN A 121 12.43 -13.46 -3.98
CA GLN A 121 10.99 -13.15 -3.93
C GLN A 121 10.63 -11.90 -4.73
N LEU A 122 11.52 -10.90 -4.82
CA LEU A 122 11.28 -9.71 -5.65
C LEU A 122 11.08 -10.04 -7.14
N VAL A 123 11.67 -11.13 -7.65
CA VAL A 123 11.47 -11.59 -9.03
C VAL A 123 10.00 -11.92 -9.31
N GLN A 124 9.28 -12.49 -8.35
CA GLN A 124 7.86 -12.85 -8.48
C GLN A 124 6.91 -11.66 -8.48
N CYS A 125 7.44 -10.46 -8.25
CA CYS A 125 6.64 -9.27 -7.98
C CYS A 125 6.24 -8.49 -9.24
N GLN A 126 6.63 -8.94 -10.43
CA GLN A 126 6.26 -8.27 -11.67
C GLN A 126 4.73 -8.22 -11.83
N GLY A 127 4.16 -7.01 -11.73
CA GLY A 127 2.72 -6.78 -11.81
C GLY A 127 1.91 -7.22 -10.57
N LYS A 128 2.59 -7.56 -9.47
CA LYS A 128 2.00 -7.92 -8.17
C LYS A 128 2.43 -6.89 -7.11
N MET A 129 1.75 -6.92 -5.98
CA MET A 129 1.94 -5.93 -4.91
C MET A 129 2.69 -6.54 -3.75
N LEU A 130 3.48 -5.70 -3.09
CA LEU A 130 4.43 -6.13 -2.08
C LEU A 130 4.11 -5.59 -0.71
N GLU A 131 4.20 -6.46 0.29
CA GLU A 131 4.24 -6.07 1.68
C GLU A 131 5.63 -6.35 2.22
N ILE A 132 6.31 -5.28 2.63
CA ILE A 132 7.71 -5.33 2.99
C ILE A 132 7.92 -4.94 4.45
N LEU A 133 8.57 -5.84 5.18
CA LEU A 133 9.21 -5.52 6.45
C LEU A 133 10.62 -4.97 6.22
N GLN A 134 10.93 -3.83 6.82
CA GLN A 134 12.32 -3.38 6.97
C GLN A 134 12.57 -2.93 8.41
N LYS A 135 13.41 -3.68 9.15
CA LYS A 135 13.87 -3.28 10.49
C LYS A 135 15.36 -2.99 10.52
N LYS A 136 15.71 -1.76 10.93
CA LYS A 136 17.08 -1.23 11.09
C LYS A 136 17.98 -1.36 9.85
N ILE A 137 17.42 -1.08 8.67
CA ILE A 137 18.16 -1.05 7.40
C ILE A 137 18.08 0.37 6.85
N LYS A 138 19.23 0.92 6.42
CA LYS A 138 19.32 2.31 5.98
C LYS A 138 18.60 2.52 4.64
N GLN A 139 18.74 1.57 3.71
CA GLN A 139 18.06 1.52 2.41
C GLN A 139 18.40 0.17 1.74
N VAL A 140 17.47 -0.44 1.01
CA VAL A 140 17.81 -1.48 0.02
C VAL A 140 18.16 -0.77 -1.29
N GLU A 141 19.40 -0.93 -1.75
CA GLU A 141 19.83 -0.42 -3.05
C GLU A 141 19.51 -1.46 -4.13
N ILE A 142 18.31 -1.40 -4.69
CA ILE A 142 18.01 -2.14 -5.93
C ILE A 142 18.78 -1.44 -7.07
N ASP A 143 19.47 -2.17 -7.94
CA ASP A 143 20.20 -1.61 -9.09
C ASP A 143 19.23 -0.87 -10.05
N LYS A 144 19.70 0.21 -10.69
CA LYS A 144 18.97 0.94 -11.74
C LYS A 144 18.63 0.10 -12.98
N GLU A 145 19.48 -0.85 -13.39
CA GLU A 145 19.18 -1.71 -14.55
C GLU A 145 18.19 -2.83 -14.20
N GLU A 146 18.25 -3.35 -12.97
CA GLU A 146 17.23 -4.27 -12.46
C GLU A 146 15.88 -3.57 -12.28
N LYS A 147 15.86 -2.31 -11.82
CA LYS A 147 14.63 -1.48 -11.69
C LYS A 147 13.79 -1.42 -12.96
N LYS A 148 14.39 -1.43 -14.15
CA LYS A 148 13.65 -1.38 -15.43
C LYS A 148 12.88 -2.68 -15.72
N LYS A 149 13.34 -3.81 -15.18
CA LYS A 149 12.74 -5.14 -15.40
C LYS A 149 11.43 -5.32 -14.62
N PHE A 150 11.27 -4.61 -13.50
CA PHE A 150 10.17 -4.83 -12.55
C PHE A 150 8.86 -4.09 -12.86
N GLY A 151 8.87 -3.13 -13.79
CA GLY A 151 7.69 -2.29 -14.04
C GLY A 151 7.28 -1.46 -12.82
N LYS A 152 6.00 -1.04 -12.75
CA LYS A 152 5.49 -0.28 -11.61
C LYS A 152 5.07 -1.21 -10.47
N ILE A 153 5.67 -1.06 -9.30
CA ILE A 153 5.39 -1.85 -8.08
C ILE A 153 4.78 -0.95 -7.00
N ASN A 154 3.71 -1.44 -6.36
CA ASN A 154 3.19 -0.88 -5.11
C ASN A 154 3.82 -1.63 -3.93
N PHE A 155 4.48 -0.91 -3.04
CA PHE A 155 4.99 -1.44 -1.79
C PHE A 155 4.14 -0.94 -0.63
N MET A 156 3.79 -1.80 0.30
CA MET A 156 3.30 -1.43 1.62
C MET A 156 4.42 -1.66 2.62
N MET A 157 4.82 -0.59 3.30
CA MET A 157 5.69 -0.66 4.46
C MET A 157 4.80 -0.93 5.66
N HIS A 158 4.70 -2.21 6.07
CA HIS A 158 3.85 -2.56 7.20
C HIS A 158 4.45 -2.06 8.51
N SER A 159 3.58 -1.62 9.43
CA SER A 159 3.93 -1.08 10.74
C SER A 159 5.12 -0.11 10.71
N PHE A 160 5.12 0.82 9.76
CA PHE A 160 6.29 1.67 9.49
C PHE A 160 6.74 2.39 10.77
N ASN A 161 7.99 2.13 11.15
CA ASN A 161 8.64 2.70 12.33
C ASN A 161 10.01 3.33 12.01
N GLY A 162 10.21 3.77 10.76
CA GLY A 162 11.41 4.48 10.32
C GLY A 162 11.43 5.94 10.75
N SER A 163 12.59 6.60 10.61
CA SER A 163 12.72 8.04 10.87
C SER A 163 12.03 8.88 9.77
N ASN A 164 11.79 10.17 10.07
CA ASN A 164 11.25 11.12 9.09
C ASN A 164 12.14 11.24 7.83
N ASP A 165 13.46 11.05 7.96
CA ASP A 165 14.39 11.06 6.83
C ASP A 165 14.20 9.84 5.92
N ILE A 166 13.96 8.67 6.50
CA ILE A 166 13.65 7.44 5.76
C ILE A 166 12.29 7.61 5.07
N LEU A 167 11.27 8.07 5.79
CA LEU A 167 9.95 8.35 5.22
C LEU A 167 10.06 9.30 4.03
N SER A 168 10.73 10.43 4.21
CA SER A 168 10.94 11.44 3.16
C SER A 168 11.70 10.85 1.96
N SER A 169 12.68 9.98 2.20
CA SER A 169 13.44 9.32 1.13
C SER A 169 12.58 8.35 0.35
N LEU A 170 11.79 7.50 1.01
CA LEU A 170 10.85 6.57 0.37
C LEU A 170 9.77 7.32 -0.44
N LEU A 171 9.26 8.42 0.09
CA LEU A 171 8.30 9.28 -0.63
C LEU A 171 8.93 9.93 -1.88
N ARG A 172 10.22 10.30 -1.84
CA ARG A 172 10.97 10.87 -2.98
C ARG A 172 11.32 9.86 -4.07
N LEU A 173 11.39 8.56 -3.76
CA LEU A 173 11.66 7.51 -4.76
C LEU A 173 10.60 7.44 -5.88
N LYS A 174 9.49 8.17 -5.74
CA LYS A 174 8.49 8.47 -6.76
C LYS A 174 9.07 9.09 -8.05
N LYS A 175 10.26 9.70 -8.02
CA LYS A 175 10.79 10.52 -9.13
C LYS A 175 11.00 9.78 -10.46
N ASN A 176 11.00 8.44 -10.47
CA ASN A 176 11.16 7.63 -11.68
C ASN A 176 9.91 6.77 -12.04
N ASP A 177 8.74 7.01 -11.43
CA ASP A 177 7.45 6.32 -11.73
C ASP A 177 7.39 4.78 -11.56
N LEU A 178 8.48 4.15 -11.08
CA LEU A 178 8.56 2.69 -10.91
C LEU A 178 8.05 2.20 -9.54
N PHE A 179 8.23 2.96 -8.46
CA PHE A 179 7.91 2.49 -7.11
C PHE A 179 6.93 3.40 -6.39
N ASN A 180 5.96 2.77 -5.73
CA ASN A 180 4.85 3.44 -5.09
C ASN A 180 4.66 2.93 -3.66
N PHE A 181 5.20 3.65 -2.68
CA PHE A 181 5.15 3.25 -1.27
C PHE A 181 3.87 3.72 -0.60
N TYR A 182 3.17 2.79 0.05
CA TYR A 182 2.12 2.98 1.04
C TYR A 182 2.69 2.63 2.42
N PHE A 183 2.08 3.18 3.46
CA PHE A 183 2.53 3.01 4.84
C PHE A 183 1.30 2.66 5.67
N SER A 184 1.26 1.45 6.20
CA SER A 184 0.20 1.06 7.13
C SER A 184 0.62 1.36 8.57
N VAL A 185 -0.39 1.59 9.39
CA VAL A 185 -0.24 2.05 10.77
C VAL A 185 -1.02 1.12 11.69
N SER A 186 -0.34 0.60 12.71
CA SER A 186 -0.90 -0.24 13.76
C SER A 186 -0.77 0.44 15.11
N LYS A 187 -1.88 0.58 15.85
CA LYS A 187 -1.80 1.03 17.26
C LYS A 187 -0.97 0.07 18.11
N ILE A 188 -1.01 -1.23 17.81
CA ILE A 188 -0.27 -2.25 18.55
C ILE A 188 1.23 -2.02 18.42
N VAL A 189 1.73 -1.57 17.27
CA VAL A 189 3.17 -1.31 17.07
C VAL A 189 3.52 0.13 17.40
N ASN A 190 2.79 1.09 16.84
CA ASN A 190 3.10 2.52 16.95
C ASN A 190 2.64 3.14 18.28
N GLY A 191 1.81 2.44 19.08
CA GLY A 191 1.33 2.91 20.37
C GLY A 191 2.15 2.48 21.59
N ARG A 192 3.11 1.55 21.46
CA ARG A 192 3.85 0.99 22.61
C ARG A 192 4.87 1.95 23.24
N ARG A 193 5.53 2.78 22.43
CA ARG A 193 6.59 3.72 22.88
C ARG A 193 6.60 4.94 21.96
N GLU A 194 6.77 6.13 22.54
CA GLU A 194 6.86 7.40 21.80
C GLU A 194 5.64 7.68 20.92
N GLU A 195 4.41 7.46 21.42
CA GLU A 195 3.19 7.68 20.64
C GLU A 195 3.16 9.06 19.98
N GLU A 196 3.55 10.12 20.68
CA GLU A 196 3.54 11.48 20.11
C GLU A 196 4.49 11.62 18.91
N LYS A 197 5.67 11.00 18.96
CA LYS A 197 6.61 10.97 17.82
C LYS A 197 5.99 10.23 16.64
N TRP A 198 5.30 9.12 16.87
CA TRP A 198 4.62 8.39 15.79
C TRP A 198 3.44 9.17 15.22
N ARG A 199 2.69 9.90 16.06
CA ARG A 199 1.63 10.80 15.60
C ARG A 199 2.18 11.90 14.70
N GLU A 200 3.35 12.46 15.00
CA GLU A 200 4.04 13.41 14.11
C GLU A 200 4.48 12.77 12.79
N ALA A 201 5.03 11.54 12.82
CA ALA A 201 5.38 10.82 11.60
C ALA A 201 4.14 10.52 10.73
N ILE A 202 3.02 10.12 11.34
CA ILE A 202 1.74 9.85 10.66
C ILE A 202 1.23 11.11 9.95
N LYS A 203 1.39 12.31 10.54
CA LYS A 203 1.02 13.57 9.88
C LYS A 203 1.74 13.75 8.53
N LEU A 204 3.00 13.34 8.45
CA LEU A 204 3.85 13.51 7.27
C LEU A 204 3.56 12.51 6.14
N ILE A 205 2.95 11.35 6.42
CA ILE A 205 2.57 10.37 5.39
C ILE A 205 1.47 11.01 4.51
N PRO A 206 1.57 11.07 3.18
CA PRO A 206 0.50 11.61 2.34
C PRO A 206 -0.84 10.88 2.54
N ASP A 207 -1.94 11.63 2.49
CA ASP A 207 -3.28 11.13 2.79
C ASP A 207 -3.68 9.97 1.88
N GLU A 208 -3.21 9.95 0.63
CA GLU A 208 -3.47 8.90 -0.36
C GLU A 208 -2.54 7.68 -0.26
N ARG A 209 -1.64 7.66 0.74
CA ARG A 209 -0.60 6.63 0.93
C ARG A 209 -0.63 5.98 2.30
N ILE A 210 -1.53 6.40 3.18
CA ILE A 210 -1.70 5.80 4.49
C ILE A 210 -2.72 4.67 4.44
N LEU A 211 -2.41 3.57 5.11
CA LEU A 211 -3.27 2.41 5.29
C LEU A 211 -3.44 2.15 6.80
N GLY A 212 -4.43 1.34 7.19
CA GLY A 212 -4.64 0.95 8.58
C GLY A 212 -4.55 -0.56 8.72
N GLU A 213 -3.92 -1.02 9.79
CA GLU A 213 -3.75 -2.46 10.06
C GLU A 213 -3.83 -2.76 11.55
N THR A 214 -3.91 -4.06 11.88
CA THR A 214 -3.77 -4.54 13.25
C THR A 214 -2.35 -5.01 13.57
N ASP A 215 -1.67 -5.69 12.64
CA ASP A 215 -0.44 -6.45 12.91
C ASP A 215 -0.61 -7.47 14.06
N LEU A 216 -1.83 -8.04 14.19
CA LEU A 216 -2.17 -8.97 15.25
C LEU A 216 -1.97 -10.42 14.80
N GLY A 217 -1.24 -11.21 15.58
CA GLY A 217 -1.08 -12.66 15.43
C GLY A 217 -1.50 -13.44 16.69
N GLY A 218 -2.48 -12.91 17.44
CA GLY A 218 -3.07 -13.54 18.62
C GLY A 218 -4.61 -13.42 18.59
N VAL A 219 -5.29 -13.72 19.69
CA VAL A 219 -6.76 -13.87 19.81
C VAL A 219 -7.61 -13.05 18.82
N ILE A 220 -8.33 -13.72 17.91
CA ILE A 220 -9.21 -13.09 16.90
C ILE A 220 -10.24 -12.15 17.52
N GLY A 221 -10.76 -12.48 18.70
CA GLY A 221 -11.81 -11.72 19.38
C GLY A 221 -11.46 -10.26 19.69
N VAL A 222 -10.18 -9.86 19.63
CA VAL A 222 -9.77 -8.46 19.83
C VAL A 222 -9.47 -7.70 18.53
N LEU A 223 -9.56 -8.33 17.36
CA LEU A 223 -9.23 -7.70 16.07
C LEU A 223 -10.04 -6.43 15.80
N GLU A 224 -11.35 -6.46 16.05
CA GLU A 224 -12.23 -5.30 15.84
C GLU A 224 -11.79 -4.10 16.69
N LYS A 225 -11.46 -4.36 17.95
CA LYS A 225 -10.97 -3.32 18.85
C LYS A 225 -9.61 -2.81 18.39
N ALA A 226 -8.68 -3.71 18.08
CA ALA A 226 -7.34 -3.34 17.63
C ALA A 226 -7.38 -2.48 16.35
N LEU A 227 -8.21 -2.84 15.38
CA LEU A 227 -8.36 -2.07 14.14
C LEU A 227 -9.00 -0.72 14.40
N THR A 228 -10.00 -0.66 15.29
CA THR A 228 -10.62 0.60 15.73
C THR A 228 -9.58 1.52 16.37
N ASP A 229 -8.76 0.99 17.29
CA ASP A 229 -7.72 1.77 17.97
C ASP A 229 -6.67 2.30 16.95
N SER A 230 -6.30 1.51 15.94
CA SER A 230 -5.43 1.96 14.83
C SER A 230 -6.06 3.11 14.04
N TYR A 231 -7.34 2.98 13.65
CA TYR A 231 -8.05 3.99 12.86
C TYR A 231 -8.25 5.28 13.67
N GLU A 232 -8.54 5.19 14.97
CA GLU A 232 -8.66 6.35 15.85
C GLU A 232 -7.33 7.08 16.02
N MET A 233 -6.22 6.36 16.14
CA MET A 233 -4.88 6.97 16.20
C MET A 233 -4.53 7.71 14.90
N ILE A 234 -4.86 7.12 13.74
CA ILE A 234 -4.71 7.79 12.45
C ILE A 234 -5.58 9.05 12.40
N ALA A 235 -6.86 8.93 12.76
CA ALA A 235 -7.82 10.03 12.77
C ALA A 235 -7.33 11.20 13.63
N LYS A 236 -6.89 10.90 14.86
CA LYS A 236 -6.34 11.86 15.82
C LYS A 236 -5.05 12.50 15.30
N SER A 237 -4.20 11.76 14.61
CA SER A 237 -2.94 12.30 14.06
C SER A 237 -3.19 13.24 12.89
N LYS A 238 -4.14 12.87 12.03
CA LYS A 238 -4.49 13.59 10.79
C LYS A 238 -5.51 14.71 10.96
N GLY A 239 -6.12 14.83 12.14
CA GLY A 239 -7.23 15.76 12.37
C GLY A 239 -8.48 15.39 11.55
N TRP A 240 -8.72 14.10 11.36
CA TRP A 240 -9.90 13.58 10.65
C TRP A 240 -10.96 13.09 11.63
N THR A 241 -12.22 13.06 11.18
CA THR A 241 -13.25 12.26 11.84
C THR A 241 -12.99 10.78 11.57
N LEU A 242 -13.46 9.89 12.46
CA LEU A 242 -13.31 8.45 12.25
C LEU A 242 -14.00 7.97 10.96
N GLU A 243 -15.12 8.58 10.58
CA GLU A 243 -15.81 8.30 9.32
C GLU A 243 -14.95 8.66 8.11
N LYS A 244 -14.38 9.87 8.07
CA LYS A 244 -13.45 10.29 7.01
C LYS A 244 -12.23 9.37 6.94
N THR A 245 -11.71 8.94 8.09
CA THR A 245 -10.62 7.97 8.15
C THR A 245 -11.00 6.64 7.50
N CYS A 246 -12.18 6.08 7.82
CA CYS A 246 -12.66 4.86 7.18
C CYS A 246 -12.70 5.01 5.65
N ASP A 247 -13.21 6.13 5.14
CA ASP A 247 -13.34 6.39 3.71
C ASP A 247 -11.98 6.50 3.00
N ILE A 248 -11.04 7.26 3.58
CA ILE A 248 -9.70 7.43 3.02
C ILE A 248 -8.93 6.10 3.02
N LEU A 249 -8.91 5.40 4.17
CA LEU A 249 -8.18 4.14 4.29
C LEU A 249 -8.76 3.08 3.37
N HIS A 250 -10.10 2.99 3.26
CA HIS A 250 -10.76 2.09 2.31
C HIS A 250 -10.32 2.36 0.87
N GLN A 251 -10.42 3.62 0.42
CA GLN A 251 -10.01 3.99 -0.93
C GLN A 251 -8.52 3.73 -1.18
N ASN A 252 -7.66 3.97 -0.18
CA ASN A 252 -6.24 3.72 -0.30
C ASN A 252 -5.92 2.23 -0.37
N CYS A 253 -6.55 1.40 0.46
CA CYS A 253 -6.45 -0.05 0.38
C CYS A 253 -6.94 -0.56 -0.97
N GLU A 254 -8.11 -0.12 -1.45
CA GLU A 254 -8.61 -0.49 -2.77
C GLU A 254 -7.65 -0.02 -3.89
N ARG A 255 -7.02 1.16 -3.80
CA ARG A 255 -6.01 1.61 -4.78
C ARG A 255 -4.69 0.85 -4.69
N PHE A 256 -4.32 0.44 -3.49
CA PHE A 256 -3.19 -0.44 -3.26
C PHE A 256 -3.50 -1.75 -3.96
N LEU A 257 -4.57 -2.44 -3.55
CA LEU A 257 -5.03 -3.78 -3.95
C LEU A 257 -5.42 -3.90 -5.42
N ASN A 258 -5.93 -2.83 -6.04
CA ASN A 258 -6.35 -2.88 -7.42
C ASN A 258 -5.22 -2.58 -8.40
N LYS A 259 -5.10 -3.44 -9.42
CA LYS A 259 -4.27 -3.21 -10.62
C LYS A 259 -4.81 -2.06 -11.50
N SER A 260 -6.02 -1.57 -11.22
CA SER A 260 -6.64 -0.40 -11.86
C SER A 260 -7.50 0.40 -10.88
N ILE A 261 -7.40 1.73 -10.89
CA ILE A 261 -8.16 2.65 -10.06
C ILE A 261 -9.47 3.03 -10.77
N GLU A 262 -10.60 2.81 -10.12
CA GLU A 262 -11.92 3.11 -10.67
C GLU A 262 -12.39 4.54 -10.31
N CYS A 263 -13.08 5.21 -11.24
CA CYS A 263 -13.74 6.48 -10.96
C CYS A 263 -15.12 6.25 -10.32
N GLU A 264 -15.29 6.66 -9.07
CA GLU A 264 -16.54 6.49 -8.31
C GLU A 264 -17.79 7.12 -8.96
N LYS A 265 -17.62 8.10 -9.85
CA LYS A 265 -18.73 8.77 -10.53
C LYS A 265 -19.22 8.04 -11.79
N CYS A 266 -18.37 7.26 -12.46
CA CYS A 266 -18.72 6.65 -13.76
C CYS A 266 -18.20 5.23 -13.99
N GLY A 267 -17.50 4.64 -13.02
CA GLY A 267 -16.98 3.27 -13.10
C GLY A 267 -15.81 3.06 -14.05
N LEU A 268 -15.28 4.12 -14.69
CA LEU A 268 -14.14 4.00 -15.59
C LEU A 268 -12.87 3.62 -14.82
N LYS A 269 -12.16 2.60 -15.31
CA LYS A 269 -10.93 2.07 -14.71
C LYS A 269 -9.70 2.68 -15.35
N PHE A 270 -8.74 3.07 -14.52
CA PHE A 270 -7.51 3.73 -14.91
C PHE A 270 -6.30 2.98 -14.37
N ARG A 271 -5.24 2.86 -15.17
CA ARG A 271 -4.00 2.22 -14.72
C ARG A 271 -3.19 3.07 -13.72
N ARG A 272 -3.44 4.40 -13.65
CA ARG A 272 -2.68 5.33 -12.79
C ARG A 272 -3.58 6.35 -12.09
N LEU A 273 -3.23 6.70 -10.85
CA LEU A 273 -3.95 7.69 -10.03
C LEU A 273 -4.03 9.07 -10.70
N PRO A 274 -2.93 9.64 -11.24
CA PRO A 274 -3.01 10.90 -11.96
C PRO A 274 -3.96 10.86 -13.16
N ASP A 275 -4.13 9.71 -13.81
CA ASP A 275 -5.04 9.57 -14.94
C ASP A 275 -6.50 9.57 -14.48
N MET A 276 -6.82 8.86 -13.40
CA MET A 276 -8.14 8.88 -12.78
C MET A 276 -8.49 10.29 -12.26
N TYR A 277 -7.60 10.94 -11.52
CA TYR A 277 -7.84 12.30 -11.02
C TYR A 277 -7.97 13.32 -12.14
N ARG A 278 -7.16 13.19 -13.21
CA ARG A 278 -7.29 14.03 -14.41
C ARG A 278 -8.66 13.81 -15.05
N HIS A 279 -9.07 12.55 -15.23
CA HIS A 279 -10.39 12.22 -15.75
C HIS A 279 -11.50 12.84 -14.89
N LYS A 280 -11.47 12.65 -13.57
CA LYS A 280 -12.46 13.21 -12.63
C LYS A 280 -12.55 14.73 -12.79
N ARG A 281 -11.40 15.41 -12.80
CA ARG A 281 -11.31 16.85 -12.99
C ARG A 281 -11.87 17.30 -14.34
N SER A 282 -11.54 16.61 -15.44
CA SER A 282 -11.91 17.03 -16.78
C SER A 282 -13.34 16.67 -17.19
N VAL A 283 -13.88 15.56 -16.68
CA VAL A 283 -15.16 14.98 -17.12
C VAL A 283 -16.27 15.29 -16.13
N HIS A 284 -15.99 15.31 -14.83
CA HIS A 284 -17.02 15.45 -13.81
C HIS A 284 -17.03 16.80 -13.11
N ASP A 285 -15.86 17.42 -12.95
CA ASP A 285 -15.73 18.65 -12.17
C ASP A 285 -15.51 19.89 -13.07
N GLY A 286 -15.34 19.70 -14.38
CA GLY A 286 -15.18 20.79 -15.37
C GLY A 286 -13.90 21.62 -15.23
N GLY A 287 -12.93 21.19 -14.42
CA GLY A 287 -11.72 21.96 -14.11
C GLY A 287 -10.79 22.11 -15.31
N LYS A 288 -10.59 23.35 -15.76
CA LYS A 288 -9.70 23.72 -16.87
C LYS A 288 -8.63 24.73 -16.41
N PRO A 289 -7.56 24.29 -15.74
CA PRO A 289 -6.60 25.19 -15.08
C PRO A 289 -5.59 25.84 -16.02
N HIS A 290 -5.58 25.48 -17.31
CA HIS A 290 -4.60 25.96 -18.29
C HIS A 290 -5.27 26.92 -19.26
N ASN A 291 -4.96 28.22 -19.16
CA ASN A 291 -5.61 29.24 -19.96
C ASN A 291 -4.64 29.82 -21.00
N CYS A 292 -5.14 30.07 -22.20
CA CYS A 292 -4.48 30.97 -23.13
C CYS A 292 -4.82 32.41 -22.74
N GLU A 293 -3.80 33.21 -22.48
CA GLU A 293 -3.95 34.59 -22.03
C GLU A 293 -4.69 35.45 -23.06
N ASN A 294 -4.36 35.28 -24.35
CA ASN A 294 -4.87 36.19 -25.38
C ASN A 294 -6.27 35.85 -25.88
N CYS A 295 -6.62 34.57 -25.95
CA CYS A 295 -7.94 34.16 -26.46
C CYS A 295 -8.90 33.66 -25.38
N GLY A 296 -8.45 33.62 -24.11
CA GLY A 296 -9.26 33.19 -22.96
C GLY A 296 -9.65 31.71 -22.97
N LYS A 297 -9.20 30.91 -23.95
CA LYS A 297 -9.54 29.48 -24.01
C LYS A 297 -8.88 28.73 -22.86
N ALA A 298 -9.72 28.03 -22.10
CA ALA A 298 -9.32 27.17 -21.01
C ALA A 298 -9.20 25.71 -21.47
N PHE A 299 -8.14 25.05 -21.04
CA PHE A 299 -7.82 23.66 -21.34
C PHE A 299 -7.72 22.86 -20.05
N ALA A 300 -8.25 21.63 -20.08
CA ALA A 300 -8.13 20.68 -18.98
C ALA A 300 -6.70 20.16 -18.81
N ARG A 301 -5.85 20.31 -19.84
CA ARG A 301 -4.49 19.77 -19.87
C ARG A 301 -3.50 20.75 -20.50
N ALA A 302 -2.25 20.71 -20.04
CA ALA A 302 -1.16 21.55 -20.54
C ALA A 302 -0.78 21.23 -22.00
N ASP A 303 -0.86 19.97 -22.41
CA ASP A 303 -0.64 19.56 -23.81
C ASP A 303 -1.74 20.07 -24.74
N GLY A 304 -2.98 20.18 -24.27
CA GLY A 304 -4.08 20.84 -24.97
C GLY A 304 -3.77 22.31 -25.24
N LEU A 305 -3.27 23.03 -24.23
CA LEU A 305 -2.80 24.42 -24.40
C LEU A 305 -1.58 24.46 -25.34
N LYS A 306 -0.60 23.56 -25.19
CA LYS A 306 0.58 23.49 -26.06
C LYS A 306 0.19 23.28 -27.53
N ASN A 307 -0.71 22.35 -27.83
CA ASN A 307 -1.20 22.11 -29.18
C ASN A 307 -1.98 23.30 -29.73
N HIS A 308 -2.75 23.97 -28.87
CA HIS A 308 -3.41 25.23 -29.24
C HIS A 308 -2.38 26.30 -29.64
N LEU A 309 -1.31 26.48 -28.86
CA LEU A 309 -0.26 27.45 -29.15
C LEU A 309 0.52 27.09 -30.43
N LEU A 310 0.78 25.80 -30.67
CA LEU A 310 1.49 25.33 -31.87
C LEU A 310 0.65 25.52 -33.14
N THR A 311 -0.64 25.19 -33.09
CA THR A 311 -1.55 25.31 -34.26
C THR A 311 -1.98 26.74 -34.54
N LYS A 312 -2.03 27.61 -33.52
CA LYS A 312 -2.28 29.05 -33.67
C LYS A 312 -1.00 29.87 -33.82
N GLY A 313 0.17 29.23 -33.86
CA GLY A 313 1.48 29.88 -34.05
C GLY A 313 1.66 30.61 -35.38
N ASN A 314 0.81 30.39 -36.38
CA ASN A 314 0.77 31.19 -37.61
C ASN A 314 -0.01 32.52 -37.46
N SER A 315 -0.65 32.75 -36.31
CA SER A 315 -1.20 34.05 -35.89
C SER A 315 -0.54 34.45 -34.56
N LYS A 316 0.49 35.31 -34.61
CA LYS A 316 1.45 35.70 -33.56
C LYS A 316 0.89 36.26 -32.21
N LYS A 317 -0.20 35.74 -31.63
CA LYS A 317 -0.89 36.36 -30.49
C LYS A 317 -1.41 35.37 -29.43
N CYS A 318 -0.72 34.28 -29.11
CA CYS A 318 -1.17 33.41 -28.00
C CYS A 318 0.01 33.02 -27.09
N SER A 319 -0.11 33.31 -25.79
CA SER A 319 0.81 32.90 -24.71
C SER A 319 0.09 32.04 -23.66
N ALA A 320 0.86 31.25 -22.89
CA ALA A 320 0.37 30.42 -21.82
C ALA A 320 0.40 31.15 -20.47
N ILE A 321 -0.71 31.12 -19.73
CA ILE A 321 -0.72 31.44 -18.30
C ILE A 321 -1.17 30.22 -17.50
N LYS A 322 -0.47 29.97 -16.40
CA LYS A 322 -0.88 29.02 -15.37
C LYS A 322 -1.64 29.78 -14.30
N THR A 323 -2.97 29.83 -14.39
CA THR A 323 -3.80 30.43 -13.33
C THR A 323 -4.07 29.39 -12.25
N PHE A 324 -3.65 29.67 -11.01
CA PHE A 324 -4.16 28.98 -9.83
C PHE A 324 -5.54 29.57 -9.51
N ASN A 325 -6.62 28.87 -9.87
CA ASN A 325 -7.93 29.20 -9.31
C ASN A 325 -7.92 28.81 -7.82
N SER A 326 -7.85 29.81 -6.93
CA SER A 326 -7.82 29.59 -5.47
C SER A 326 -9.12 29.05 -4.89
N SER A 327 -10.17 28.86 -5.71
CA SER A 327 -11.44 28.24 -5.31
C SER A 327 -11.46 26.71 -5.41
N TYR A 328 -10.38 26.06 -5.83
CA TYR A 328 -10.28 24.59 -5.82
C TYR A 328 -8.90 24.16 -5.34
N ILE A 329 -8.74 24.09 -4.01
CA ILE A 329 -7.69 23.31 -3.37
C ILE A 329 -8.29 21.93 -3.05
N PRO A 330 -8.21 20.91 -3.94
CA PRO A 330 -8.09 19.57 -3.44
C PRO A 330 -6.67 19.49 -2.87
N ASN A 331 -6.53 19.33 -1.55
CA ASN A 331 -5.25 19.14 -0.87
C ASN A 331 -4.41 18.08 -1.62
N SER A 332 -3.52 18.55 -2.48
CA SER A 332 -2.69 17.74 -3.36
C SER A 332 -1.35 18.46 -3.46
N PRO A 333 -0.33 17.99 -2.72
CA PRO A 333 1.05 18.31 -3.04
C PRO A 333 1.50 17.31 -4.12
N TYR A 334 1.87 17.87 -5.27
CA TYR A 334 2.48 17.24 -6.45
C TYR A 334 3.27 15.94 -6.20
#